data_AF-A0A6I5W7S7-F1
#
_entry.id   AF-A0A6I5W7S7-F1
#
_cell.length_a   1.000
_cell.length_b   1.000
_cell.length_c   1.000
_cell.angle_alpha   90.00
_cell.angle_beta   90.00
_cell.angle_gamma   90.00
#
_symmetry.space_group_name_H-M   'P 1'
#
loop_
_entity.id
_entity.type
_entity.pdbx_description
1 polymer ?
#
loop_
_entity_poly.entity_id
_entity_poly.type
_entity_poly.pdbx_seq_one_letter_code
_entity_poly.pdbx_strand_id
1 'polypeptide(L)'
;MSITPQASGAAGERTGLRVAYGGAVYPAEEIARGAAYELFSADEVTGFEWAPRPGSALPWRRFVHATEVAAVHGAPEPAEEPEAPLLVPLHRERGWASVHHLSQQPQAADDPLLAAVRGSAVIRRGTRMVKILSARQLAGYVRGWLPHGFCYREYDVAHLRTPAATAVLRGDGAGAQDGVDITYALRWRAADPSDYDVPVGVEHRGLTALAPRDRLGAAVLGTGFVPSSNQLVPEFITRDFADLPMPANATLLAYPADGSEVVLYTYQAEQRGWLRMVGPQWRHLLAAVPGVSPDQEYVPTGEAPRSTQLVGSYGGGDYEAVADMPGGFRVLAMTRAARYPVDSAARRVRFARWRGVPCLVLREEAGWLRMRLCRPGPEAVVATGAQCHERGVYEAWAPGAEVTDDQVVDHPYPL
;
A
#
# COMPACT_ATOMS: atom_id res chain seq x y z
N MET A 1 4.65 -4.91 24.96
CA MET A 1 3.43 -4.18 24.56
C MET A 1 3.71 -2.71 24.77
N SER A 2 3.87 -1.94 23.71
CA SER A 2 3.92 -0.47 23.80
C SER A 2 2.52 0.01 23.46
N ILE A 3 1.78 0.44 24.47
CA ILE A 3 0.46 1.04 24.32
C ILE A 3 0.73 2.46 23.81
N THR A 4 0.37 2.76 22.56
CA THR A 4 0.34 4.14 22.08
C THR A 4 -0.64 4.91 22.96
N PRO A 5 -0.24 5.97 23.66
CA PRO A 5 -1.13 6.64 24.59
C PRO A 5 -2.28 7.32 23.83
N GLN A 6 -3.50 7.09 24.31
CA GLN A 6 -4.69 7.85 23.93
C GLN A 6 -4.46 9.33 24.26
N ALA A 7 -4.37 10.18 23.24
CA ALA A 7 -4.29 11.62 23.41
C ALA A 7 -5.67 12.18 23.78
N SER A 8 -6.00 12.21 25.07
CA SER A 8 -7.11 12.97 25.65
C SER A 8 -6.52 14.21 26.36
N GLY A 9 -6.62 15.39 25.75
CA GLY A 9 -6.12 16.66 26.28
C GLY A 9 -6.66 17.85 25.49
N ALA A 10 -6.84 19.00 26.14
CA ALA A 10 -7.46 20.21 25.57
C ALA A 10 -6.67 20.79 24.39
N ALA A 11 -7.36 21.41 23.43
CA ALA A 11 -6.83 21.82 22.12
C ALA A 11 -5.73 22.91 22.14
N GLY A 12 -5.37 23.46 23.29
CA GLY A 12 -4.24 24.40 23.43
C GLY A 12 -2.88 23.74 23.68
N GLU A 13 -2.86 22.47 24.09
CA GLU A 13 -1.62 21.76 24.50
C GLU A 13 -1.22 20.63 23.54
N ARG A 14 -2.00 20.37 22.50
CA ARG A 14 -1.68 19.37 21.47
C ARG A 14 -0.65 19.94 20.47
N THR A 15 0.60 19.87 20.93
CA THR A 15 1.86 20.02 20.20
C THR A 15 2.21 21.43 19.74
N GLY A 16 3.33 21.98 20.25
CA GLY A 16 3.93 23.24 19.78
C GLY A 16 4.52 23.16 18.36
N LEU A 17 4.05 22.19 17.55
CA LEU A 17 4.46 21.98 16.17
C LEU A 17 3.84 23.07 15.29
N ARG A 18 4.67 23.74 14.51
CA ARG A 18 4.23 24.75 13.55
C ARG A 18 4.88 24.51 12.20
N VAL A 19 4.10 24.65 11.14
CA VAL A 19 4.54 24.35 9.77
C VAL A 19 4.39 25.59 8.91
N ALA A 20 5.45 25.97 8.21
CA ALA A 20 5.45 27.03 7.22
C ALA A 20 4.92 26.49 5.89
N TYR A 21 3.78 27.02 5.44
CA TYR A 21 3.09 26.63 4.22
C TYR A 21 2.46 27.85 3.55
N GLY A 22 2.60 27.97 2.22
CA GLY A 22 1.95 29.05 1.47
C GLY A 22 2.32 30.48 1.92
N GLY A 23 3.51 30.67 2.52
CA GLY A 23 3.96 31.96 3.04
C GLY A 23 3.47 32.31 4.45
N ALA A 24 2.72 31.43 5.11
CA ALA A 24 2.25 31.58 6.49
C ALA A 24 2.70 30.41 7.37
N VAL A 25 2.53 30.54 8.69
CA VAL A 25 2.92 29.52 9.67
C VAL A 25 1.69 29.08 10.46
N TYR A 26 1.31 27.81 10.30
CA TYR A 26 0.12 27.22 10.90
C TYR A 26 0.47 26.30 12.08
N PRO A 27 -0.33 26.25 13.15
CA PRO A 27 -0.35 25.10 14.05
C PRO A 27 -0.58 23.81 13.27
N ALA A 28 0.09 22.73 13.64
CA ALA A 28 0.01 21.48 12.88
C ALA A 28 0.08 20.23 13.76
N GLU A 29 -0.44 19.13 13.23
CA GLU A 29 -0.20 17.77 13.73
C GLU A 29 0.65 17.01 12.70
N GLU A 30 1.63 16.26 13.19
CA GLU A 30 2.51 15.43 12.35
C GLU A 30 1.82 14.14 11.93
N ILE A 31 1.97 13.76 10.65
CA ILE A 31 1.41 12.53 10.09
C ILE A 31 2.54 11.65 9.56
N ALA A 32 2.44 10.35 9.88
CA ALA A 32 3.32 9.30 9.36
C ALA A 32 4.82 9.59 9.50
N ARG A 33 5.22 10.11 10.67
CA ARG A 33 6.62 10.44 11.03
C ARG A 33 7.21 11.52 10.12
N GLY A 34 6.48 12.61 9.94
CA GLY A 34 6.91 13.76 9.15
C GLY A 34 6.80 13.60 7.63
N ALA A 35 6.04 12.60 7.15
CA ALA A 35 5.74 12.49 5.72
C ALA A 35 4.65 13.47 5.27
N ALA A 36 3.77 13.86 6.18
CA ALA A 36 2.73 14.84 5.95
C ALA A 36 2.39 15.58 7.24
N TYR A 37 1.59 16.64 7.11
CA TYR A 37 1.12 17.45 8.22
C TYR A 37 -0.36 17.79 8.04
N GLU A 38 -1.12 17.80 9.13
CA GLU A 38 -2.43 18.43 9.19
C GLU A 38 -2.26 19.84 9.75
N LEU A 39 -2.54 20.84 8.93
CA LEU A 39 -2.47 22.25 9.29
C LEU A 39 -3.81 22.72 9.80
N PHE A 40 -3.81 23.65 10.75
CA PHE A 40 -5.04 24.21 11.33
C PHE A 40 -5.08 25.74 11.25
N SER A 41 -6.27 26.30 11.10
CA SER A 41 -6.52 27.75 11.08
C SER A 41 -7.80 28.10 11.83
N ALA A 42 -7.80 29.26 12.48
CA ALA A 42 -9.01 29.85 13.08
C ALA A 42 -9.93 30.45 12.00
N ASP A 43 -9.31 31.04 10.96
CA ASP A 43 -9.99 31.72 9.87
C ASP A 43 -10.00 30.88 8.59
N GLU A 44 -10.93 31.18 7.69
CA GLU A 44 -10.99 30.56 6.36
C GLU A 44 -9.73 30.91 5.55
N VAL A 45 -9.08 29.87 5.02
CA VAL A 45 -7.87 29.99 4.20
C VAL A 45 -8.09 29.21 2.92
N THR A 46 -7.63 29.73 1.78
CA THR A 46 -7.77 29.05 0.50
C THR A 46 -7.21 27.62 0.54
N GLY A 47 -8.05 26.65 0.20
CA GLY A 47 -7.69 25.24 0.20
C GLY A 47 -7.73 24.56 1.58
N PHE A 48 -8.14 25.27 2.64
CA PHE A 48 -8.51 24.64 3.91
C PHE A 48 -9.99 24.25 3.87
N GLU A 49 -10.32 23.14 4.51
CA GLU A 49 -11.68 22.62 4.62
C GLU A 49 -12.20 22.85 6.04
N TRP A 50 -13.51 23.12 6.16
CA TRP A 50 -14.19 23.24 7.44
C TRP A 50 -14.39 21.85 8.06
N ALA A 51 -13.72 21.60 9.19
CA ALA A 51 -13.78 20.35 9.95
C ALA A 51 -13.62 20.61 11.46
N PRO A 52 -14.65 21.13 12.14
CA PRO A 52 -14.58 21.47 13.55
C PRO A 52 -14.39 20.21 14.42
N ARG A 53 -13.41 20.27 15.33
CA ARG A 53 -13.17 19.22 16.33
C ARG A 53 -13.75 19.62 17.69
N PRO A 54 -14.38 18.71 18.44
CA PRO A 54 -14.85 19.00 19.79
C PRO A 54 -13.72 19.58 20.67
N GLY A 55 -13.95 20.79 21.20
CA GLY A 55 -12.99 21.47 22.08
C GLY A 55 -11.82 22.18 21.38
N SER A 56 -11.81 22.28 20.04
CA SER A 56 -10.82 23.07 19.28
C SER A 56 -11.39 24.41 18.82
N ALA A 57 -10.57 25.46 18.91
CA ALA A 57 -10.88 26.78 18.35
C ALA A 57 -10.40 26.95 16.89
N LEU A 58 -9.83 25.89 16.30
CA LEU A 58 -9.29 25.88 14.94
C LEU A 58 -10.14 24.96 14.06
N PRO A 59 -11.21 25.47 13.42
CA PRO A 59 -12.15 24.65 12.67
C PRO A 59 -11.73 24.41 11.22
N TRP A 60 -10.78 25.18 10.69
CA TRP A 60 -10.28 25.02 9.33
C TRP A 60 -9.02 24.18 9.33
N ARG A 61 -8.89 23.28 8.36
CA ARG A 61 -7.70 22.44 8.26
C ARG A 61 -7.29 22.09 6.83
N ARG A 62 -6.06 21.61 6.66
CA ARG A 62 -5.55 21.10 5.39
C ARG A 62 -4.48 20.03 5.62
N PHE A 63 -4.53 18.94 4.87
CA PHE A 63 -3.44 17.99 4.80
C PHE A 63 -2.43 18.40 3.73
N VAL A 64 -1.15 18.43 4.06
CA VAL A 64 -0.07 18.80 3.13
C VAL A 64 1.05 17.78 3.19
N HIS A 65 1.65 17.47 2.04
CA HIS A 65 2.80 16.57 1.98
C HIS A 65 4.07 17.29 2.47
N ALA A 66 5.05 16.55 3.00
CA ALA A 66 6.29 17.12 3.50
C ALA A 66 7.13 17.86 2.45
N THR A 67 6.95 17.55 1.16
CA THR A 67 7.64 18.29 0.09
C THR A 67 7.01 19.65 -0.23
N GLU A 68 5.81 19.93 0.28
CA GLU A 68 5.12 21.21 0.11
C GLU A 68 5.38 22.20 1.25
N VAL A 69 6.01 21.75 2.34
CA VAL A 69 6.29 22.59 3.51
C VAL A 69 7.66 23.24 3.41
N ALA A 70 7.73 24.53 3.76
CA ALA A 70 8.98 25.29 3.68
C ALA A 70 9.86 25.11 4.93
N ALA A 71 9.22 24.93 6.09
CA ALA A 71 9.90 24.73 7.37
C ALA A 71 8.95 24.06 8.37
N VAL A 72 9.54 23.32 9.31
CA VAL A 72 8.83 22.69 10.42
C VAL A 72 9.52 23.11 11.71
N HIS A 73 8.74 23.62 12.67
CA HIS A 73 9.21 24.16 13.93
C HIS A 73 8.63 23.35 15.08
N GLY A 74 9.47 22.98 16.06
CA GLY A 74 9.02 22.22 17.24
C GLY A 74 8.79 20.73 16.98
N ALA A 75 9.30 20.18 15.88
CA ALA A 75 9.27 18.74 15.64
C ALA A 75 10.21 18.02 16.62
N PRO A 76 9.79 16.86 17.18
CA PRO A 76 10.69 16.02 17.96
C PRO A 76 11.80 15.43 17.08
N GLU A 77 12.89 14.99 17.68
CA GLU A 77 13.90 14.21 16.96
C GLU A 77 13.26 12.91 16.42
N PRO A 78 13.47 12.58 15.13
CA PRO A 78 12.86 11.41 14.52
C PRO A 78 13.43 10.12 15.14
N ALA A 79 12.54 9.22 15.57
CA ALA A 79 12.92 7.94 16.17
C ALA A 79 13.38 6.89 15.15
N GLU A 80 13.06 7.07 13.87
CA GLU A 80 13.47 6.22 12.75
C GLU A 80 14.10 7.10 11.65
N GLU A 81 14.97 6.53 10.83
CA GLU A 81 15.49 7.22 9.66
C GLU A 81 14.33 7.64 8.73
N PRO A 82 14.28 8.91 8.29
CA PRO A 82 13.21 9.38 7.42
C PRO A 82 13.27 8.68 6.05
N GLU A 83 12.10 8.44 5.48
CA GLU A 83 12.00 7.97 4.10
C GLU A 83 12.51 9.05 3.14
N ALA A 84 13.14 8.62 2.03
CA ALA A 84 13.67 9.57 1.06
C ALA A 84 12.52 10.29 0.32
N PRO A 85 12.50 11.64 0.31
CA PRO A 85 11.54 12.40 -0.46
C PRO A 85 11.77 12.24 -1.96
N LEU A 86 10.77 12.60 -2.75
CA LEU A 86 10.98 12.81 -4.17
C LEU A 86 11.96 13.97 -4.41
N LEU A 87 12.90 13.75 -5.31
CA LEU A 87 13.92 14.71 -5.70
C LEU A 87 13.74 15.09 -7.17
N VAL A 88 13.75 16.40 -7.45
CA VAL A 88 13.82 16.94 -8.81
C VAL A 88 15.24 17.44 -9.06
N PRO A 89 15.92 16.97 -10.12
CA PRO A 89 17.20 17.54 -10.53
C PRO A 89 17.12 19.06 -10.68
N LEU A 90 18.07 19.78 -10.08
CA LEU A 90 18.12 21.24 -10.11
C LEU A 90 18.18 21.75 -11.55
N HIS A 91 17.18 22.55 -11.95
CA HIS A 91 17.13 23.18 -13.25
C HIS A 91 16.40 24.53 -13.16
N ARG A 92 16.84 25.54 -13.92
CA ARG A 92 16.26 26.90 -13.84
C ARG A 92 14.85 27.00 -14.41
N GLU A 93 14.55 26.19 -15.42
CA GLU A 93 13.28 26.23 -16.17
C GLU A 93 12.35 25.05 -15.87
N ARG A 94 12.79 24.07 -15.06
CA ARG A 94 12.02 22.86 -14.77
C ARG A 94 11.83 22.74 -13.27
N GLY A 95 10.57 22.82 -12.84
CA GLY A 95 10.16 22.65 -11.45
C GLY A 95 9.11 21.55 -11.30
N TRP A 96 8.55 21.42 -10.09
CA TRP A 96 7.53 20.41 -9.77
C TRP A 96 6.31 20.45 -10.69
N ALA A 97 5.85 21.65 -11.08
CA ALA A 97 4.72 21.78 -12.01
C ALA A 97 5.03 21.15 -13.39
N SER A 98 6.26 21.32 -13.90
CA SER A 98 6.69 20.72 -15.17
C SER A 98 6.81 19.20 -15.05
N VAL A 99 7.37 18.71 -13.95
CA VAL A 99 7.48 17.27 -13.66
C VAL A 99 6.09 16.63 -13.58
N HIS A 100 5.17 17.28 -12.89
CA HIS A 100 3.80 16.81 -12.78
C HIS A 100 3.10 16.80 -14.12
N HIS A 101 3.20 17.88 -14.91
CA HIS A 101 2.63 17.89 -16.25
C HIS A 101 3.18 16.76 -17.14
N LEU A 102 4.49 16.53 -17.13
CA LEU A 102 5.13 15.43 -17.86
C LEU A 102 4.67 14.07 -17.36
N SER A 103 4.49 13.88 -16.05
CA SER A 103 4.08 12.59 -15.48
C SER A 103 2.66 12.18 -15.90
N GLN A 104 1.84 13.14 -16.31
CA GLN A 104 0.50 12.91 -16.86
C GLN A 104 0.48 12.62 -18.37
N GLN A 105 1.63 12.62 -19.04
CA GLN A 105 1.74 12.37 -20.49
C GLN A 105 2.34 10.98 -20.76
N PRO A 106 1.57 10.00 -21.27
CA PRO A 106 2.09 8.67 -21.59
C PRO A 106 3.31 8.67 -22.50
N GLN A 107 3.40 9.68 -23.38
CA GLN A 107 4.49 9.84 -24.35
C GLN A 107 5.83 10.20 -23.68
N ALA A 108 5.79 10.72 -22.45
CA ALA A 108 6.95 11.08 -21.66
C ALA A 108 7.47 9.93 -20.78
N ALA A 109 6.98 8.70 -20.95
CA ALA A 109 7.36 7.54 -20.12
C ALA A 109 8.89 7.38 -19.97
N ASP A 110 9.61 7.55 -21.09
CA ASP A 110 11.06 7.42 -21.19
C ASP A 110 11.80 8.76 -20.97
N ASP A 111 11.12 9.83 -20.54
CA ASP A 111 11.76 11.11 -20.25
C ASP A 111 12.78 10.96 -19.12
N PRO A 112 14.06 11.36 -19.33
CA PRO A 112 15.11 11.22 -18.32
C PRO A 112 14.83 11.96 -17.01
N LEU A 113 14.08 13.08 -17.05
CA LEU A 113 13.67 13.80 -15.85
C LEU A 113 12.71 12.96 -15.02
N LEU A 114 11.71 12.34 -15.65
CA LEU A 114 10.79 11.45 -14.94
C LEU A 114 11.53 10.21 -14.42
N ALA A 115 12.47 9.67 -15.19
CA ALA A 115 13.31 8.57 -14.72
C ALA A 115 14.11 8.93 -13.45
N ALA A 116 14.73 10.12 -13.42
CA ALA A 116 15.45 10.61 -12.25
C ALA A 116 14.54 10.83 -11.04
N VAL A 117 13.37 11.46 -11.24
CA VAL A 117 12.40 11.69 -10.15
C VAL A 117 11.90 10.38 -9.60
N ARG A 118 11.50 9.42 -10.45
CA ARG A 118 11.10 8.07 -9.98
C ARG A 118 12.23 7.35 -9.24
N GLY A 119 13.46 7.46 -9.73
CA GLY A 119 14.64 6.84 -9.12
C GLY A 119 14.92 7.34 -7.69
N SER A 120 14.40 8.52 -7.32
CA SER A 120 14.47 9.03 -5.94
C SER A 120 13.45 8.38 -5.00
N ALA A 121 12.37 7.79 -5.53
CA ALA A 121 11.36 7.07 -4.76
C ALA A 121 11.84 5.67 -4.38
N VAL A 122 12.86 5.58 -3.54
CA VAL A 122 13.50 4.31 -3.19
C VAL A 122 12.63 3.54 -2.19
N ILE A 123 12.42 2.25 -2.48
CA ILE A 123 11.96 1.25 -1.50
C ILE A 123 13.19 0.59 -0.89
N ARG A 124 13.18 0.42 0.43
CA ARG A 124 14.19 -0.30 1.20
C ARG A 124 13.50 -1.35 2.06
N ARG A 125 14.29 -2.21 2.69
CA ARG A 125 13.75 -3.06 3.77
C ARG A 125 13.14 -2.20 4.85
N GLY A 126 11.96 -2.59 5.31
CA GLY A 126 11.24 -1.85 6.33
C GLY A 126 10.48 -0.63 5.81
N THR A 127 10.63 -0.23 4.54
CA THR A 127 9.84 0.86 3.96
C THR A 127 8.37 0.55 4.14
N ARG A 128 7.62 1.50 4.69
CA ARG A 128 6.19 1.30 4.92
C ARG A 128 5.46 1.45 3.59
N MET A 129 4.79 0.40 3.18
CA MET A 129 3.99 0.31 1.97
C MET A 129 2.51 0.36 2.35
N VAL A 130 1.71 0.94 1.46
CA VAL A 130 0.27 1.11 1.62
C VAL A 130 -0.44 0.71 0.33
N LYS A 131 -1.58 0.05 0.48
CA LYS A 131 -2.54 -0.21 -0.60
C LYS A 131 -3.90 0.28 -0.15
N ILE A 132 -4.53 1.11 -0.97
CA ILE A 132 -5.90 1.59 -0.74
C ILE A 132 -6.89 0.50 -1.15
N LEU A 133 -7.88 0.26 -0.29
CA LEU A 133 -8.82 -0.84 -0.37
C LEU A 133 -10.27 -0.35 -0.35
N SER A 134 -11.12 -1.04 -1.08
CA SER A 134 -12.56 -1.02 -0.81
C SER A 134 -12.94 -1.94 0.34
N ALA A 135 -14.19 -1.84 0.80
CA ALA A 135 -14.74 -2.72 1.83
C ALA A 135 -14.66 -4.20 1.44
N ARG A 136 -14.85 -4.52 0.15
CA ARG A 136 -14.73 -5.88 -0.37
C ARG A 136 -13.30 -6.39 -0.30
N GLN A 137 -12.33 -5.57 -0.71
CA GLN A 137 -10.92 -5.94 -0.63
C GLN A 137 -10.47 -6.09 0.82
N LEU A 138 -10.90 -5.19 1.72
CA LEU A 138 -10.67 -5.32 3.16
C LEU A 138 -11.16 -6.67 3.68
N ALA A 139 -12.39 -7.06 3.33
CA ALA A 139 -12.94 -8.37 3.71
C ALA A 139 -12.12 -9.55 3.14
N GLY A 140 -11.52 -9.39 1.96
CA GLY A 140 -10.57 -10.35 1.41
C GLY A 140 -9.29 -10.47 2.24
N TYR A 141 -8.68 -9.35 2.63
CA TYR A 141 -7.48 -9.31 3.48
C TYR A 141 -7.73 -9.89 4.88
N VAL A 142 -8.88 -9.58 5.47
CA VAL A 142 -9.31 -10.18 6.75
C VAL A 142 -9.37 -11.71 6.64
N ARG A 143 -9.73 -12.25 5.47
CA ARG A 143 -9.81 -13.69 5.18
C ARG A 143 -8.53 -14.27 4.56
N GLY A 144 -7.42 -13.57 4.64
CA GLY A 144 -6.11 -14.12 4.27
C GLY A 144 -5.63 -13.78 2.86
N TRP A 145 -6.23 -12.81 2.16
CA TRP A 145 -5.55 -12.23 1.00
C TRP A 145 -4.20 -11.64 1.40
N LEU A 146 -3.24 -11.75 0.50
CA LEU A 146 -1.87 -11.28 0.67
C LEU A 146 -1.66 -9.95 -0.09
N PRO A 147 -0.70 -9.10 0.32
CA PRO A 147 -0.38 -7.88 -0.42
C PRO A 147 -0.01 -8.21 -1.87
N HIS A 148 -0.60 -7.53 -2.85
CA HIS A 148 -0.31 -7.73 -4.28
C HIS A 148 -0.71 -6.51 -5.10
N GLY A 149 -0.23 -6.46 -6.35
CA GLY A 149 -0.62 -5.46 -7.33
C GLY A 149 -0.12 -4.06 -6.98
N PHE A 150 -0.90 -3.05 -7.34
CA PHE A 150 -0.50 -1.66 -7.12
C PHE A 150 -0.43 -1.29 -5.63
N CYS A 151 0.63 -0.59 -5.28
CA CYS A 151 0.90 -0.10 -3.93
C CYS A 151 1.79 1.16 -3.98
N TYR A 152 1.89 1.81 -2.82
CA TYR A 152 2.53 3.11 -2.67
C TYR A 152 3.40 3.10 -1.40
N ARG A 153 4.44 3.91 -1.33
CA ARG A 153 5.10 4.16 -0.05
C ARG A 153 4.16 5.01 0.80
N GLU A 154 4.05 4.71 2.10
CA GLU A 154 3.25 5.54 3.04
C GLU A 154 3.67 7.01 2.95
N TYR A 155 4.98 7.24 2.77
CA TYR A 155 5.54 8.58 2.63
C TYR A 155 4.82 9.40 1.54
N ASP A 156 4.72 8.84 0.33
CA ASP A 156 4.22 9.57 -0.85
C ASP A 156 2.71 9.84 -0.82
N VAL A 157 1.97 9.18 0.08
CA VAL A 157 0.50 9.26 0.15
C VAL A 157 -0.01 9.71 1.52
N ALA A 158 0.88 10.07 2.44
CA ALA A 158 0.55 10.36 3.84
C ALA A 158 -0.45 11.52 4.00
N HIS A 159 -0.49 12.47 3.07
CA HIS A 159 -1.43 13.60 3.07
C HIS A 159 -2.80 13.25 2.47
N LEU A 160 -2.92 12.12 1.78
CA LEU A 160 -4.18 11.66 1.20
C LEU A 160 -5.00 10.93 2.27
N ARG A 161 -5.73 11.71 3.06
CA ARG A 161 -6.37 11.22 4.30
C ARG A 161 -7.87 11.04 4.21
N THR A 162 -8.54 11.66 3.25
CA THR A 162 -10.00 11.56 3.10
C THR A 162 -10.38 10.56 2.01
N PRO A 163 -11.62 10.04 2.00
CA PRO A 163 -12.11 9.20 0.92
C PRO A 163 -11.99 9.86 -0.46
N ALA A 164 -12.24 11.16 -0.54
CA ALA A 164 -12.09 11.93 -1.78
C ALA A 164 -10.62 12.02 -2.22
N ALA A 165 -9.69 12.31 -1.30
CA ALA A 165 -8.27 12.44 -1.63
C ALA A 165 -7.64 11.08 -2.05
N THR A 166 -8.06 9.99 -1.43
CA THR A 166 -7.55 8.63 -1.70
C THR A 166 -8.20 7.97 -2.93
N ALA A 167 -9.27 8.55 -3.48
CA ALA A 167 -9.98 7.99 -4.63
C ALA A 167 -9.06 7.73 -5.84
N VAL A 168 -8.06 8.60 -6.03
CA VAL A 168 -7.07 8.49 -7.12
C VAL A 168 -6.21 7.22 -7.04
N LEU A 169 -6.10 6.62 -5.85
CA LEU A 169 -5.26 5.44 -5.58
C LEU A 169 -6.02 4.12 -5.65
N ARG A 170 -7.36 4.14 -5.82
CA ARG A 170 -8.22 2.95 -5.77
C ARG A 170 -8.05 2.07 -7.02
N GLY A 171 -8.03 0.75 -6.80
CA GLY A 171 -7.79 -0.25 -7.85
C GLY A 171 -9.03 -1.02 -8.33
N ASP A 172 -10.15 -1.00 -7.63
CA ASP A 172 -11.25 -1.95 -7.86
C ASP A 172 -12.36 -1.46 -8.80
N GLY A 173 -12.14 -0.31 -9.47
CA GLY A 173 -13.03 0.16 -10.55
C GLY A 173 -14.44 0.54 -10.12
N ALA A 174 -14.71 0.65 -8.82
CA ALA A 174 -15.95 1.23 -8.34
C ALA A 174 -16.03 2.68 -8.80
N GLY A 175 -16.83 2.93 -9.84
CA GLY A 175 -17.38 4.26 -10.11
C GLY A 175 -17.97 4.78 -8.80
N ALA A 176 -17.76 6.08 -8.54
CA ALA A 176 -18.24 6.81 -7.37
C ALA A 176 -19.55 6.22 -6.85
N GLN A 177 -19.49 5.30 -5.88
CA GLN A 177 -20.66 4.98 -5.10
C GLN A 177 -20.76 6.14 -4.12
N ASP A 178 -21.60 7.09 -4.49
CA ASP A 178 -22.20 8.06 -3.59
C ASP A 178 -22.56 7.34 -2.28
N GLY A 179 -21.89 7.68 -1.19
CA GLY A 179 -22.29 7.29 0.17
C GLY A 179 -21.32 6.45 1.00
N VAL A 180 -20.10 6.14 0.56
CA VAL A 180 -19.09 5.56 1.49
C VAL A 180 -18.13 6.62 1.99
N ASP A 181 -18.43 7.16 3.16
CA ASP A 181 -17.60 8.13 3.91
C ASP A 181 -16.30 7.54 4.48
N ILE A 182 -15.90 6.35 4.02
CA ILE A 182 -14.78 5.58 4.56
C ILE A 182 -13.94 5.01 3.42
N THR A 183 -12.63 5.20 3.49
CA THR A 183 -11.67 4.42 2.71
C THR A 183 -10.88 3.51 3.62
N TYR A 184 -10.54 2.32 3.13
CA TYR A 184 -9.72 1.38 3.88
C TYR A 184 -8.32 1.30 3.28
N ALA A 185 -7.36 0.84 4.07
CA ALA A 185 -6.03 0.57 3.56
C ALA A 185 -5.39 -0.64 4.25
N LEU A 186 -4.52 -1.33 3.52
CA LEU A 186 -3.53 -2.22 4.10
C LEU A 186 -2.21 -1.46 4.17
N ARG A 187 -1.58 -1.45 5.35
CA ARG A 187 -0.22 -0.95 5.54
C ARG A 187 0.68 -2.08 6.03
N TRP A 188 1.85 -2.22 5.43
CA TRP A 188 2.85 -3.21 5.81
C TRP A 188 4.26 -2.63 5.64
N ARG A 189 5.27 -3.38 6.06
CA ARG A 189 6.67 -3.04 5.79
C ARG A 189 7.22 -3.96 4.71
N ALA A 190 7.88 -3.39 3.71
CA ALA A 190 8.56 -4.13 2.66
C ALA A 190 9.59 -5.09 3.26
N ALA A 191 9.50 -6.38 2.94
CA ALA A 191 10.48 -7.37 3.34
C ALA A 191 11.79 -7.18 2.56
N ASP A 192 11.68 -6.96 1.25
CA ASP A 192 12.79 -6.68 0.37
C ASP A 192 12.38 -5.76 -0.79
N PRO A 193 13.24 -4.82 -1.24
CA PRO A 193 12.93 -3.99 -2.40
C PRO A 193 12.75 -4.78 -3.71
N SER A 194 13.34 -5.98 -3.85
CA SER A 194 13.18 -6.82 -5.03
C SER A 194 11.76 -7.36 -5.23
N ASP A 195 10.88 -7.21 -4.24
CA ASP A 195 9.46 -7.55 -4.33
C ASP A 195 8.65 -6.53 -5.14
N TYR A 196 9.25 -5.41 -5.54
CA TYR A 196 8.56 -4.29 -6.16
C TYR A 196 9.19 -3.90 -7.49
N ASP A 197 8.33 -3.56 -8.44
CA ASP A 197 8.72 -2.96 -9.71
C ASP A 197 7.96 -1.63 -9.90
N VAL A 198 8.48 -0.79 -10.79
CA VAL A 198 7.78 0.42 -11.26
C VAL A 198 7.10 0.07 -12.58
N PRO A 199 5.82 0.42 -12.80
CA PRO A 199 5.05 0.04 -13.99
C PRO A 199 5.43 0.89 -15.22
N VAL A 200 6.68 0.79 -15.66
CA VAL A 200 7.30 1.52 -16.78
C VAL A 200 7.99 0.54 -17.74
N GLY A 201 8.28 1.01 -18.95
CA GLY A 201 9.11 0.28 -19.92
C GLY A 201 8.41 -0.89 -20.61
N VAL A 202 9.19 -1.63 -21.40
CA VAL A 202 8.69 -2.67 -22.33
C VAL A 202 7.96 -3.81 -21.62
N GLU A 203 8.42 -4.20 -20.43
CA GLU A 203 7.83 -5.27 -19.61
C GLU A 203 6.40 -4.96 -19.14
N HIS A 204 6.01 -3.68 -19.12
CA HIS A 204 4.70 -3.22 -18.67
C HIS A 204 3.88 -2.58 -19.81
N ARG A 205 4.34 -2.66 -21.06
CA ARG A 205 3.63 -2.09 -22.20
C ARG A 205 2.24 -2.67 -22.37
N GLY A 206 2.08 -3.97 -22.10
CA GLY A 206 0.78 -4.65 -22.10
C GLY A 206 -0.26 -3.95 -21.21
N LEU A 207 0.14 -3.52 -20.01
CA LEU A 207 -0.74 -2.80 -19.07
C LEU A 207 -1.25 -1.49 -19.65
N THR A 208 -0.37 -0.73 -20.31
CA THR A 208 -0.72 0.56 -20.92
C THR A 208 -1.63 0.42 -22.14
N ALA A 209 -1.61 -0.75 -22.79
CA ALA A 209 -2.39 -1.04 -23.98
C ALA A 209 -3.80 -1.59 -23.70
N LEU A 210 -4.13 -1.86 -22.43
CA LEU A 210 -5.45 -2.38 -22.05
C LEU A 210 -6.54 -1.33 -22.22
N ALA A 211 -7.58 -1.68 -22.96
CA ALA A 211 -8.71 -0.78 -23.22
C ALA A 211 -9.52 -0.55 -21.93
N PRO A 212 -10.26 0.58 -21.81
CA PRO A 212 -11.08 0.85 -20.63
C PRO A 212 -12.06 -0.26 -20.25
N ARG A 213 -12.63 -0.96 -21.24
CA ARG A 213 -13.56 -2.08 -21.01
C ARG A 213 -12.90 -3.33 -20.40
N ASP A 214 -11.58 -3.45 -20.57
CA ASP A 214 -10.82 -4.63 -20.15
C ASP A 214 -10.10 -4.40 -18.82
N ARG A 215 -10.23 -3.21 -18.20
CA ARG A 215 -9.53 -2.84 -16.96
C ARG A 215 -10.46 -2.25 -15.90
N LEU A 216 -10.09 -2.44 -14.64
CA LEU A 216 -10.66 -1.74 -13.48
C LEU A 216 -9.71 -0.62 -13.01
N GLY A 217 -10.29 0.45 -12.48
CA GLY A 217 -9.56 1.60 -11.95
C GLY A 217 -8.97 2.53 -13.01
N ALA A 218 -8.07 3.41 -12.57
CA ALA A 218 -7.41 4.39 -13.44
C ALA A 218 -6.47 3.74 -14.47
N ALA A 219 -6.19 4.44 -15.57
CA ALA A 219 -5.27 3.94 -16.60
C ALA A 219 -3.85 3.80 -16.02
N VAL A 220 -3.05 2.92 -16.60
CA VAL A 220 -1.61 2.90 -16.35
C VAL A 220 -0.96 3.72 -17.46
N LEU A 221 -0.38 4.87 -17.12
CA LEU A 221 0.21 5.78 -18.11
C LEU A 221 1.55 5.28 -18.64
N GLY A 222 2.20 4.35 -17.92
CA GLY A 222 3.57 3.92 -18.21
C GLY A 222 4.63 4.92 -17.77
N THR A 223 4.25 6.04 -17.15
CA THR A 223 5.14 7.07 -16.62
C THR A 223 5.62 6.79 -15.20
N GLY A 224 5.10 5.76 -14.53
CA GLY A 224 5.41 5.40 -13.15
C GLY A 224 4.77 6.29 -12.08
N PHE A 225 3.78 7.10 -12.45
CA PHE A 225 3.03 7.98 -11.55
C PHE A 225 1.52 7.78 -11.71
N VAL A 226 0.81 8.03 -10.61
CA VAL A 226 -0.66 7.99 -10.58
C VAL A 226 -1.22 9.04 -11.54
N PRO A 227 -2.24 8.71 -12.36
CA PRO A 227 -3.00 9.70 -13.09
C PRO A 227 -3.74 10.64 -12.13
N SER A 228 -3.30 11.89 -12.01
CA SER A 228 -3.86 12.87 -11.09
C SER A 228 -3.65 14.30 -11.57
N SER A 229 -4.67 15.14 -11.44
CA SER A 229 -4.56 16.57 -11.74
C SER A 229 -3.85 17.38 -10.66
N ASN A 230 -3.67 16.82 -9.46
CA ASN A 230 -3.25 17.57 -8.27
C ASN A 230 -2.13 16.89 -7.48
N GLN A 231 -1.80 15.63 -7.79
CA GLN A 231 -0.89 14.81 -6.99
C GLN A 231 0.22 14.22 -7.86
N LEU A 232 1.46 14.28 -7.38
CA LEU A 232 2.59 13.58 -7.97
C LEU A 232 2.97 12.40 -7.08
N VAL A 233 2.30 11.27 -7.31
CA VAL A 233 2.47 10.06 -6.49
C VAL A 233 3.14 8.97 -7.33
N PRO A 234 4.32 8.47 -6.94
CA PRO A 234 4.96 7.33 -7.59
C PRO A 234 4.12 6.06 -7.40
N GLU A 235 4.06 5.23 -8.43
CA GLU A 235 3.39 3.94 -8.39
C GLU A 235 4.40 2.81 -8.33
N PHE A 236 4.09 1.83 -7.47
CA PHE A 236 4.79 0.55 -7.45
C PHE A 236 3.79 -0.57 -7.68
N ILE A 237 4.27 -1.66 -8.27
CA ILE A 237 3.55 -2.92 -8.34
C ILE A 237 4.35 -3.97 -7.59
N THR A 238 3.68 -4.96 -7.00
CA THR A 238 4.40 -6.17 -6.61
C THR A 238 4.95 -6.85 -7.85
N ARG A 239 6.21 -7.30 -7.80
CA ARG A 239 6.90 -7.94 -8.92
C ARG A 239 6.06 -9.11 -9.45
N ASP A 240 5.86 -9.14 -10.76
CA ASP A 240 5.00 -10.11 -11.47
C ASP A 240 3.53 -10.13 -10.99
N PHE A 241 3.06 -9.06 -10.34
CA PHE A 241 1.77 -9.00 -9.64
C PHE A 241 1.63 -10.10 -8.56
N ALA A 242 2.75 -10.61 -8.04
CA ALA A 242 2.76 -11.68 -7.07
C ALA A 242 2.17 -11.25 -5.73
N ASP A 243 1.59 -12.25 -5.05
CA ASP A 243 1.28 -12.12 -3.64
C ASP A 243 2.59 -12.07 -2.84
N LEU A 244 2.66 -11.16 -1.87
CA LEU A 244 3.78 -11.06 -0.93
C LEU A 244 3.42 -11.79 0.37
N PRO A 245 4.37 -12.44 1.06
CA PRO A 245 4.11 -12.93 2.41
C PRO A 245 3.63 -11.79 3.32
N MET A 246 2.57 -12.00 4.09
CA MET A 246 2.07 -10.99 5.02
C MET A 246 3.10 -10.73 6.13
N PRO A 247 3.68 -9.53 6.25
CA PRO A 247 4.66 -9.24 7.29
C PRO A 247 4.02 -9.15 8.67
N ALA A 248 4.81 -9.41 9.72
CA ALA A 248 4.35 -9.18 11.08
C ALA A 248 3.96 -7.72 11.29
N ASN A 249 2.95 -7.49 12.12
CA ASN A 249 2.47 -6.15 12.48
C ASN A 249 1.93 -5.32 11.29
N ALA A 250 1.64 -5.95 10.15
CA ALA A 250 0.83 -5.30 9.11
C ALA A 250 -0.51 -4.85 9.71
N THR A 251 -1.04 -3.73 9.23
CA THR A 251 -2.25 -3.12 9.78
C THR A 251 -3.31 -2.91 8.71
N LEU A 252 -4.56 -3.18 9.07
CA LEU A 252 -5.72 -2.73 8.31
C LEU A 252 -6.23 -1.42 8.94
N LEU A 253 -6.45 -0.43 8.09
CA LEU A 253 -6.76 0.94 8.47
C LEU A 253 -8.11 1.36 7.89
N ALA A 254 -8.74 2.33 8.53
CA ALA A 254 -9.86 3.11 8.00
C ALA A 254 -9.56 4.60 8.08
N TYR A 255 -10.03 5.31 7.05
CA TYR A 255 -9.97 6.75 6.86
C TYR A 255 -11.39 7.28 6.66
N PRO A 256 -12.05 7.80 7.71
CA PRO A 256 -13.35 8.43 7.60
C PRO A 256 -13.27 9.78 6.86
N ALA A 257 -14.42 10.42 6.63
CA ALA A 257 -14.52 11.74 5.99
C ALA A 257 -13.69 12.83 6.70
N ASP A 258 -13.52 12.72 8.02
CA ASP A 258 -12.69 13.61 8.82
C ASP A 258 -11.17 13.31 8.68
N GLY A 259 -10.75 12.35 7.85
CA GLY A 259 -9.34 12.05 7.60
C GLY A 259 -8.54 11.50 8.80
N SER A 260 -9.21 11.18 9.91
CA SER A 260 -8.61 10.47 11.03
C SER A 260 -8.11 9.10 10.59
N GLU A 261 -6.96 8.64 11.08
CA GLU A 261 -6.53 7.24 10.86
C GLU A 261 -6.99 6.39 12.01
N VAL A 262 -7.72 5.34 11.66
CA VAL A 262 -8.22 4.37 12.63
C VAL A 262 -7.62 3.01 12.29
N VAL A 263 -6.72 2.51 13.16
CA VAL A 263 -6.17 1.15 13.03
C VAL A 263 -7.25 0.15 13.42
N LEU A 264 -7.83 -0.54 12.43
CA LEU A 264 -8.88 -1.54 12.65
C LEU A 264 -8.31 -2.83 13.22
N TYR A 265 -7.26 -3.35 12.56
CA TYR A 265 -6.63 -4.62 12.91
C TYR A 265 -5.11 -4.57 12.77
N THR A 266 -4.42 -5.37 13.56
CA THR A 266 -2.98 -5.66 13.41
C THR A 266 -2.78 -7.17 13.23
N TYR A 267 -1.99 -7.55 12.22
CA TYR A 267 -1.69 -8.93 11.91
C TYR A 267 -0.71 -9.55 12.92
N GLN A 268 -1.10 -10.67 13.50
CA GLN A 268 -0.31 -11.51 14.38
C GLN A 268 0.20 -12.70 13.58
N ALA A 269 1.46 -12.65 13.15
CA ALA A 269 2.05 -13.67 12.28
C ALA A 269 2.03 -15.06 12.93
N GLU A 270 2.34 -15.15 14.23
CA GLU A 270 2.38 -16.39 15.01
C GLU A 270 1.02 -17.08 15.07
N GLN A 271 -0.05 -16.30 15.16
CA GLN A 271 -1.42 -16.82 15.24
C GLN A 271 -2.07 -16.95 13.85
N ARG A 272 -1.42 -16.40 12.81
CA ARG A 272 -1.96 -16.27 11.46
C ARG A 272 -3.34 -15.63 11.45
N GLY A 273 -3.48 -14.49 12.12
CA GLY A 273 -4.76 -13.80 12.24
C GLY A 273 -4.64 -12.33 12.54
N TRP A 274 -5.78 -11.66 12.47
CA TRP A 274 -5.94 -10.23 12.70
C TRP A 274 -6.47 -9.99 14.11
N LEU A 275 -5.76 -9.19 14.89
CA LEU A 275 -6.21 -8.72 16.20
C LEU A 275 -6.83 -7.34 16.07
N ARG A 276 -8.07 -7.16 16.55
CA ARG A 276 -8.79 -5.89 16.51
C ARG A 276 -8.15 -4.88 17.45
N MET A 277 -7.93 -3.67 16.95
CA MET A 277 -7.30 -2.58 17.72
C MET A 277 -8.28 -1.48 18.10
N VAL A 278 -9.44 -1.42 17.45
CA VAL A 278 -10.45 -0.38 17.71
C VAL A 278 -11.35 -0.64 18.91
N GLY A 279 -11.69 0.43 19.63
CA GLY A 279 -12.74 0.43 20.66
C GLY A 279 -14.17 0.51 20.10
N PRO A 280 -15.19 0.42 20.97
CA PRO A 280 -16.61 0.42 20.57
C PRO A 280 -17.05 1.61 19.70
N GLN A 281 -16.47 2.81 19.92
CA GLN A 281 -16.85 4.02 19.20
C GLN A 281 -16.58 3.95 17.68
N TRP A 282 -15.67 3.07 17.25
CA TRP A 282 -15.28 2.93 15.85
C TRP A 282 -15.86 1.67 15.17
N ARG A 283 -16.72 0.90 15.85
CA ARG A 283 -17.32 -0.33 15.28
C ARG A 283 -18.12 -0.06 14.01
N HIS A 284 -18.75 1.10 13.92
CA HIS A 284 -19.51 1.52 12.75
C HIS A 284 -18.65 1.53 11.47
N LEU A 285 -17.32 1.70 11.58
CA LEU A 285 -16.42 1.67 10.42
C LEU A 285 -16.35 0.30 9.74
N LEU A 286 -16.76 -0.77 10.41
CA LEU A 286 -16.80 -2.12 9.85
C LEU A 286 -18.18 -2.50 9.29
N ALA A 287 -19.20 -1.66 9.47
CA ALA A 287 -20.58 -2.01 9.10
C ALA A 287 -20.77 -2.27 7.60
N ALA A 288 -19.98 -1.60 6.75
CA ALA A 288 -20.01 -1.77 5.30
C ALA A 288 -19.15 -2.96 4.80
N VAL A 289 -18.42 -3.64 5.69
CA VAL A 289 -17.42 -4.66 5.33
C VAL A 289 -18.08 -6.03 5.22
N PRO A 290 -18.16 -6.63 4.00
CA PRO A 290 -18.95 -7.84 3.81
C PRO A 290 -18.44 -9.02 4.64
N GLY A 291 -19.29 -9.59 5.48
CA GLY A 291 -19.03 -10.79 6.27
C GLY A 291 -17.89 -10.65 7.30
N VAL A 292 -17.66 -9.43 7.80
CA VAL A 292 -16.83 -9.15 8.97
C VAL A 292 -17.74 -8.67 10.08
N SER A 293 -17.74 -9.34 11.22
CA SER A 293 -18.51 -8.90 12.38
C SER A 293 -17.80 -7.75 13.09
N PRO A 294 -18.47 -6.61 13.38
CA PRO A 294 -17.87 -5.49 14.12
C PRO A 294 -17.42 -5.84 15.54
N ASP A 295 -17.98 -6.90 16.12
CA ASP A 295 -17.67 -7.36 17.48
C ASP A 295 -16.58 -8.44 17.50
N GLN A 296 -16.11 -8.91 16.34
CA GLN A 296 -15.09 -9.95 16.27
C GLN A 296 -13.70 -9.39 16.62
N GLU A 297 -13.17 -9.79 17.78
CA GLU A 297 -11.88 -9.31 18.28
C GLU A 297 -10.68 -9.96 17.61
N TYR A 298 -10.82 -11.22 17.20
CA TYR A 298 -9.79 -11.97 16.51
C TYR A 298 -10.35 -12.63 15.25
N VAL A 299 -9.67 -12.43 14.12
CA VAL A 299 -10.06 -13.02 12.84
C VAL A 299 -8.92 -13.89 12.29
N PRO A 300 -9.04 -15.23 12.33
CA PRO A 300 -8.04 -16.11 11.73
C PRO A 300 -8.06 -15.97 10.20
N THR A 301 -6.89 -16.02 9.57
CA THR A 301 -6.76 -15.98 8.09
C THR A 301 -7.09 -17.30 7.39
N GLY A 302 -7.64 -18.28 8.12
CA GLY A 302 -8.01 -19.61 7.61
C GLY A 302 -6.80 -20.52 7.34
N GLU A 303 -7.09 -21.77 6.94
CA GLU A 303 -6.09 -22.78 6.55
C GLU A 303 -5.91 -22.89 5.03
N ALA A 304 -6.54 -21.99 4.26
CA ALA A 304 -6.43 -22.03 2.80
C ALA A 304 -4.96 -21.95 2.37
N PRO A 305 -4.52 -22.81 1.41
CA PRO A 305 -3.17 -22.76 0.89
C PRO A 305 -2.84 -21.35 0.37
N ARG A 306 -1.71 -20.81 0.85
CA ARG A 306 -1.21 -19.52 0.39
C ARG A 306 -0.46 -19.72 -0.92
N SER A 307 -0.72 -18.84 -1.88
CA SER A 307 -0.02 -18.74 -3.17
C SER A 307 1.47 -18.47 -3.02
N THR A 308 1.87 -17.86 -1.90
CA THR A 308 3.26 -17.50 -1.59
C THR A 308 3.56 -17.77 -0.11
N GLN A 309 4.79 -18.20 0.18
CA GLN A 309 5.29 -18.45 1.53
C GLN A 309 6.62 -17.75 1.75
N LEU A 310 6.89 -17.36 2.98
CA LEU A 310 8.21 -16.92 3.42
C LEU A 310 8.87 -18.10 4.11
N VAL A 311 10.00 -18.54 3.58
CA VAL A 311 10.78 -19.65 4.13
C VAL A 311 12.15 -19.14 4.56
N GLY A 312 12.76 -19.80 5.53
CA GLY A 312 14.12 -19.50 5.94
C GLY A 312 14.80 -20.70 6.57
N SER A 313 16.12 -20.76 6.47
CA SER A 313 16.91 -21.83 7.06
C SER A 313 17.37 -21.47 8.47
N TYR A 314 17.39 -22.42 9.39
CA TYR A 314 18.02 -22.26 10.71
C TYR A 314 18.61 -23.59 11.16
N GLY A 315 19.90 -23.62 11.51
CA GLY A 315 20.52 -24.84 12.05
C GLY A 315 20.46 -26.05 11.11
N GLY A 316 20.50 -25.81 9.79
CA GLY A 316 20.47 -26.85 8.75
C GLY A 316 19.08 -27.37 8.37
N GLY A 317 18.00 -26.81 8.95
CA GLY A 317 16.62 -27.11 8.57
C GLY A 317 15.91 -25.92 7.92
N ASP A 318 14.91 -26.20 7.09
CA ASP A 318 14.03 -25.19 6.48
C ASP A 318 12.75 -25.02 7.32
N TYR A 319 12.38 -23.77 7.56
CA TYR A 319 11.22 -23.39 8.35
C TYR A 319 10.41 -22.31 7.64
N GLU A 320 9.13 -22.21 7.97
CA GLU A 320 8.40 -20.99 7.65
C GLU A 320 8.97 -19.83 8.48
N ALA A 321 9.15 -18.69 7.82
CA ALA A 321 9.74 -17.51 8.40
C ALA A 321 8.75 -16.34 8.40
N VAL A 322 9.07 -15.34 9.22
CA VAL A 322 8.30 -14.11 9.41
C VAL A 322 9.22 -12.93 9.12
N ALA A 323 8.76 -12.00 8.29
CA ALA A 323 9.38 -10.69 8.14
C ALA A 323 8.84 -9.76 9.24
N ASP A 324 9.70 -9.36 10.16
CA ASP A 324 9.37 -8.50 11.30
C ASP A 324 10.20 -7.20 11.23
N MET A 325 10.06 -6.51 10.10
CA MET A 325 10.91 -5.37 9.77
C MET A 325 10.67 -4.18 10.72
N PRO A 326 11.72 -3.39 11.05
CA PRO A 326 13.10 -3.50 10.59
C PRO A 326 13.95 -4.57 11.31
N GLY A 327 13.35 -5.37 12.21
CA GLY A 327 14.04 -6.39 13.00
C GLY A 327 14.47 -7.66 12.25
N GLY A 328 14.33 -7.69 10.93
CA GLY A 328 14.81 -8.78 10.08
C GLY A 328 13.83 -9.95 9.94
N PHE A 329 14.39 -11.12 9.62
CA PHE A 329 13.67 -12.37 9.39
C PHE A 329 13.89 -13.34 10.53
N ARG A 330 12.84 -14.06 10.92
CA ARG A 330 12.89 -15.04 12.01
C ARG A 330 12.00 -16.23 11.75
N VAL A 331 12.31 -17.36 12.39
CA VAL A 331 11.46 -18.55 12.34
C VAL A 331 10.07 -18.22 12.88
N LEU A 332 9.03 -18.71 12.20
CA LEU A 332 7.67 -18.67 12.70
C LEU A 332 7.56 -19.60 13.91
N ALA A 333 7.46 -19.00 15.10
CA ALA A 333 7.40 -19.74 16.35
C ALA A 333 6.31 -19.17 17.28
N MET A 334 5.54 -20.06 17.89
CA MET A 334 4.46 -19.71 18.82
C MET A 334 4.96 -19.04 20.10
N THR A 335 6.16 -19.40 20.56
CA THR A 335 6.74 -18.86 21.80
C THR A 335 7.85 -17.87 21.50
N ARG A 336 7.97 -16.84 22.33
CA ARG A 336 9.02 -15.81 22.18
C ARG A 336 10.42 -16.41 22.27
N ALA A 337 10.62 -17.42 23.10
CA ALA A 337 11.91 -18.08 23.30
C ALA A 337 12.41 -18.85 22.06
N ALA A 338 11.50 -19.21 21.13
CA ALA A 338 11.84 -19.92 19.90
C ALA A 338 11.92 -19.00 18.66
N ARG A 339 11.88 -17.67 18.86
CA ARG A 339 12.01 -16.69 17.77
C ARG A 339 13.48 -16.48 17.42
N TYR A 340 14.06 -17.44 16.71
CA TYR A 340 15.43 -17.35 16.23
C TYR A 340 15.49 -16.57 14.91
N PRO A 341 16.50 -15.70 14.72
CA PRO A 341 16.80 -15.18 13.39
C PRO A 341 17.12 -16.34 12.45
N VAL A 342 16.72 -16.23 11.19
CA VAL A 342 17.07 -17.23 10.16
C VAL A 342 18.43 -16.92 9.55
N ASP A 343 19.13 -17.97 9.11
CA ASP A 343 20.43 -17.90 8.42
C ASP A 343 20.27 -17.52 6.93
N SER A 344 19.08 -17.78 6.36
CA SER A 344 18.68 -17.34 5.03
C SER A 344 17.17 -17.10 4.99
N ALA A 345 16.69 -16.26 4.08
CA ALA A 345 15.26 -16.06 3.84
C ALA A 345 14.96 -16.06 2.34
N ALA A 346 13.84 -16.62 1.94
CA ALA A 346 13.37 -16.60 0.57
C ALA A 346 11.85 -16.53 0.48
N ARG A 347 11.36 -15.86 -0.57
CA ARG A 347 9.95 -15.90 -0.97
C ARG A 347 9.74 -17.07 -1.91
N ARG A 348 8.98 -18.06 -1.46
CA ARG A 348 8.60 -19.24 -2.22
C ARG A 348 7.28 -19.02 -2.94
N VAL A 349 7.27 -19.21 -4.26
CA VAL A 349 6.12 -18.93 -5.13
C VAL A 349 6.04 -19.97 -6.26
N ARG A 350 4.83 -20.28 -6.74
CA ARG A 350 4.59 -21.25 -7.82
C ARG A 350 4.30 -20.52 -9.14
N PHE A 351 5.13 -20.74 -10.14
CA PHE A 351 4.97 -20.22 -11.50
C PHE A 351 4.56 -21.33 -12.45
N ALA A 352 3.82 -20.97 -13.49
CA ALA A 352 3.58 -21.86 -14.61
C ALA A 352 3.29 -21.07 -15.90
N ARG A 353 3.10 -21.79 -17.01
CA ARG A 353 2.65 -21.25 -18.29
C ARG A 353 1.33 -21.88 -18.68
N TRP A 354 0.39 -21.05 -19.12
CA TRP A 354 -0.87 -21.51 -19.69
C TRP A 354 -1.14 -20.79 -21.01
N ARG A 355 -1.33 -21.56 -22.09
CA ARG A 355 -1.49 -21.04 -23.46
C ARG A 355 -0.37 -20.07 -23.88
N GLY A 356 0.85 -20.38 -23.46
CA GLY A 356 2.03 -19.56 -23.74
C GLY A 356 2.15 -18.28 -22.90
N VAL A 357 1.24 -18.04 -21.95
CA VAL A 357 1.28 -16.86 -21.07
C VAL A 357 1.90 -17.23 -19.71
N PRO A 358 2.89 -16.46 -19.22
CA PRO A 358 3.47 -16.68 -17.90
C PRO A 358 2.50 -16.26 -16.80
N CYS A 359 2.29 -17.15 -15.83
CA CYS A 359 1.32 -16.98 -14.76
C CYS A 359 1.88 -17.44 -13.41
N LEU A 360 1.30 -16.91 -12.35
CA LEU A 360 1.42 -17.41 -10.98
C LEU A 360 0.27 -18.35 -10.69
N VAL A 361 0.55 -19.46 -10.00
CA VAL A 361 -0.48 -20.37 -9.48
C VAL A 361 -0.89 -19.89 -8.09
N LEU A 362 -2.11 -19.39 -7.95
CA LEU A 362 -2.61 -18.86 -6.68
C LEU A 362 -3.19 -19.95 -5.77
N ARG A 363 -3.91 -20.89 -6.38
CA ARG A 363 -4.60 -21.96 -5.68
C ARG A 363 -4.91 -23.09 -6.64
N GLU A 364 -5.00 -24.30 -6.09
CA GLU A 364 -5.45 -25.50 -6.78
C GLU A 364 -6.74 -26.02 -6.12
N GLU A 365 -7.73 -26.39 -6.94
CA GLU A 365 -9.01 -26.93 -6.49
C GLU A 365 -9.56 -27.91 -7.52
N ALA A 366 -9.71 -29.18 -7.13
CA ALA A 366 -10.31 -30.24 -7.97
C ALA A 366 -9.71 -30.33 -9.39
N GLY A 367 -8.38 -30.22 -9.52
CA GLY A 367 -7.68 -30.28 -10.81
C GLY A 367 -7.71 -28.99 -11.63
N TRP A 368 -8.29 -27.91 -11.08
CA TRP A 368 -8.24 -26.56 -11.65
C TRP A 368 -7.24 -25.69 -10.90
N LEU A 369 -6.51 -24.87 -11.63
CA LEU A 369 -5.55 -23.91 -11.09
C LEU A 369 -6.09 -22.49 -11.28
N ARG A 370 -6.20 -21.73 -10.19
CA ARG A 370 -6.44 -20.30 -10.26
C ARG A 370 -5.13 -19.61 -10.58
N MET A 371 -5.04 -19.01 -11.75
CA MET A 371 -3.84 -18.40 -12.30
C MET A 371 -3.94 -16.88 -12.25
N ARG A 372 -2.83 -16.19 -11.99
CA ARG A 372 -2.69 -14.73 -12.19
C ARG A 372 -1.66 -14.45 -13.27
N LEU A 373 -1.95 -13.54 -14.19
CA LEU A 373 -1.02 -13.16 -15.25
C LEU A 373 0.16 -12.38 -14.67
N CYS A 374 1.40 -12.78 -14.97
CA CYS A 374 2.59 -12.03 -14.54
C CYS A 374 2.79 -10.73 -15.33
N ARG A 375 2.41 -10.75 -16.61
CA ARG A 375 2.57 -9.65 -17.57
C ARG A 375 1.26 -9.44 -18.33
N PRO A 376 0.24 -8.84 -17.70
CA PRO A 376 -1.06 -8.65 -18.33
C PRO A 376 -0.98 -7.67 -19.51
N GLY A 377 -1.75 -7.98 -20.55
CA GLY A 377 -1.90 -7.16 -21.75
C GLY A 377 -3.01 -7.73 -22.65
N PRO A 378 -3.44 -7.01 -23.70
CA PRO A 378 -4.60 -7.40 -24.51
C PRO A 378 -4.49 -8.83 -25.06
N GLU A 379 -3.33 -9.21 -25.59
CA GLU A 379 -3.09 -10.55 -26.14
C GLU A 379 -3.17 -11.65 -25.06
N ALA A 380 -2.54 -11.42 -23.91
CA ALA A 380 -2.55 -12.36 -22.79
C ALA A 380 -3.97 -12.56 -22.23
N VAL A 381 -4.74 -11.47 -22.12
CA VAL A 381 -6.15 -11.50 -21.69
C VAL A 381 -7.01 -12.28 -22.68
N VAL A 382 -6.86 -12.02 -23.98
CA VAL A 382 -7.60 -12.75 -25.02
C VAL A 382 -7.25 -14.24 -25.04
N ALA A 383 -5.96 -14.59 -24.92
CA ALA A 383 -5.51 -15.98 -24.97
C ALA A 383 -6.03 -16.81 -23.79
N THR A 384 -6.08 -16.22 -22.60
CA THR A 384 -6.41 -16.91 -21.34
C THR A 384 -7.85 -16.73 -20.89
N GLY A 385 -8.55 -15.71 -21.42
CA GLY A 385 -9.87 -15.30 -20.91
C GLY A 385 -9.82 -14.70 -19.50
N ALA A 386 -8.65 -14.23 -19.05
CA ALA A 386 -8.48 -13.69 -17.71
C ALA A 386 -9.32 -12.44 -17.47
N GLN A 387 -9.91 -12.35 -16.28
CA GLN A 387 -10.74 -11.23 -15.87
C GLN A 387 -9.93 -10.26 -15.00
N CYS A 388 -10.16 -8.96 -15.20
CA CYS A 388 -9.58 -7.94 -14.33
C CYS A 388 -10.28 -7.98 -12.97
N HIS A 389 -9.54 -8.35 -11.92
CA HIS A 389 -10.03 -8.39 -10.54
C HIS A 389 -9.80 -7.08 -9.79
N GLU A 390 -8.72 -6.39 -10.13
CA GLU A 390 -8.39 -5.03 -9.72
C GLU A 390 -7.38 -4.46 -10.73
N ARG A 391 -7.08 -3.16 -10.63
CA ARG A 391 -6.14 -2.46 -11.51
C ARG A 391 -4.83 -3.24 -11.65
N GLY A 392 -4.57 -3.70 -12.88
CA GLY A 392 -3.38 -4.47 -13.22
C GLY A 392 -3.40 -5.96 -12.85
N VAL A 393 -4.40 -6.46 -12.13
CA VAL A 393 -4.46 -7.88 -11.71
C VAL A 393 -5.50 -8.62 -12.52
N TYR A 394 -5.03 -9.62 -13.25
CA TYR A 394 -5.84 -10.44 -14.15
C TYR A 394 -5.72 -11.89 -13.76
N GLU A 395 -6.85 -12.54 -13.50
CA GLU A 395 -6.88 -13.93 -13.05
C GLU A 395 -7.84 -14.77 -13.88
N ALA A 396 -7.56 -16.06 -13.96
CA ALA A 396 -8.37 -17.04 -14.67
C ALA A 396 -8.29 -18.40 -13.97
N TRP A 397 -9.26 -19.27 -14.25
CA TRP A 397 -9.16 -20.68 -13.90
C TRP A 397 -8.70 -21.48 -15.12
N ALA A 398 -7.62 -22.23 -14.96
CA ALA A 398 -7.04 -23.09 -15.98
C ALA A 398 -7.20 -24.57 -15.58
N PRO A 399 -7.53 -25.48 -16.50
CA PRO A 399 -7.41 -26.91 -16.25
C PRO A 399 -5.94 -27.26 -16.00
N GLY A 400 -5.63 -27.94 -14.89
CA GLY A 400 -4.24 -28.26 -14.53
C GLY A 400 -3.49 -29.06 -15.61
N ALA A 401 -4.20 -29.90 -16.37
CA ALA A 401 -3.63 -30.68 -17.48
C ALA A 401 -3.18 -29.83 -18.68
N GLU A 402 -3.65 -28.59 -18.82
CA GLU A 402 -3.21 -27.66 -19.89
C GLU A 402 -2.02 -26.78 -19.46
N VAL A 403 -1.64 -26.83 -18.19
CA VAL A 403 -0.59 -26.00 -17.63
C VAL A 403 0.77 -26.68 -17.82
N THR A 404 1.76 -25.88 -18.18
CA THR A 404 3.13 -26.30 -18.51
C THR A 404 4.13 -25.52 -17.67
N ASP A 405 5.37 -26.02 -17.56
CA ASP A 405 6.44 -25.37 -16.79
C ASP A 405 6.04 -25.01 -15.35
N ASP A 406 5.24 -25.86 -14.72
CA ASP A 406 4.76 -25.70 -13.36
C ASP A 406 5.88 -25.99 -12.36
N GLN A 407 6.35 -24.94 -11.69
CA GLN A 407 7.50 -25.01 -10.80
C GLN A 407 7.34 -24.09 -9.58
N VAL A 408 7.88 -24.56 -8.46
CA VAL A 408 8.04 -23.76 -7.25
C VAL A 408 9.43 -23.15 -7.25
N VAL A 409 9.50 -21.83 -7.09
CA VAL A 409 10.74 -21.04 -7.15
C VAL A 409 10.91 -20.29 -5.83
N ASP A 410 12.14 -20.33 -5.31
CA ASP A 410 12.56 -19.57 -4.13
C ASP A 410 13.32 -18.32 -4.59
N HIS A 411 12.79 -17.14 -4.28
CA HIS A 411 13.47 -15.86 -4.48
C HIS A 411 14.20 -15.45 -3.20
N PRO A 412 15.53 -15.54 -3.15
CA PRO A 412 16.28 -15.25 -1.93
C PRO A 412 16.25 -13.76 -1.60
N TYR A 413 16.15 -13.47 -0.30
CA TYR A 413 16.32 -12.13 0.27
C TYR A 413 17.74 -12.02 0.86
N PRO A 414 18.57 -11.06 0.40
CA PRO A 414 19.97 -10.94 0.87
C PRO A 414 20.07 -10.47 2.33
N LEU A 415 20.27 -11.34 3.33
CA LEU A 415 20.16 -10.95 4.76
C LEU A 415 21.05 -9.78 5.20
#